data_AF-A0A0E0KXV5-F1
#
_entry.id   AF-A0A0E0KXV5-F1
#
_cell.length_a   1.000
_cell.length_b   1.000
_cell.length_c   1.000
_cell.angle_alpha   90.00
_cell.angle_beta   90.00
_cell.angle_gamma   90.00
#
_symmetry.space_group_name_H-M   'P 1'
#
loop_
_entity.id
_entity.type
_entity.pdbx_description
1 polymer ?
#
loop_
_entity_poly.entity_id
_entity_poly.type
_entity_poly.pdbx_seq_one_letter_code
_entity_poly.pdbx_strand_id
1 'polypeptide(L)'
;MATSAHTVLDVDSGGAATAPPVPYLLSFTDLSYSVRKGGGGLLSCLPSRRRHSNRLASTDAPAPPDAPTKALLDGISGEARDGELFAVMGASGSGKSTLVDALAGRIARESLRGTVELNGEPLHGRRLRAISAYVMQDDLLYPMLTLFVMRLGTIMVTGFILATIFWRLDDTPKGVQERLGFFAMAMSTMFYVCADALPVFVQERHIYLRETAHNAYRRLSYVLANAVVAFPPLVFLSLAFAVTTFFAVGLAGGGGSFLFFVLIILASFWAGSGFVTFLSAVVPHVMLGYTVVVAILAYFLLFSGFFINRDRIPDYWIWFHYLSLVKYPYQAVLQNEFRDATRCFSRGVEMFDGTPIGGLSKAVKLKVLDAISNTLGTNMTANTCVTTGADVLAQQAVTDISKWKCLLVTVAWGFFFRALFYVVLLVSSKNKRR
;
A
#
# COMPACT_ATOMS: atom_id res chain seq x y z
N MET A 1 22.07 35.35 -25.86
CA MET A 1 21.22 35.92 -24.80
C MET A 1 22.11 36.21 -23.62
N ALA A 2 22.17 37.48 -23.23
CA ALA A 2 23.11 38.00 -22.23
C ALA A 2 23.03 37.25 -20.90
N THR A 3 24.20 36.89 -20.37
CA THR A 3 24.39 36.41 -18.99
C THR A 3 23.99 37.54 -18.03
N SER A 4 22.86 37.38 -17.34
CA SER A 4 22.47 38.31 -16.28
C SER A 4 23.47 38.19 -15.14
N ALA A 5 24.26 39.24 -14.90
CA ALA A 5 25.15 39.30 -13.75
C ALA A 5 24.32 39.25 -12.46
N HIS A 6 24.73 38.39 -11.53
CA HIS A 6 24.15 38.34 -10.19
C HIS A 6 24.71 39.52 -9.38
N THR A 7 23.83 40.37 -8.85
CA THR A 7 24.22 41.54 -8.05
C THR A 7 23.82 41.32 -6.60
N VAL A 8 24.77 41.47 -5.68
CA VAL A 8 24.52 41.51 -4.23
C VAL A 8 24.08 42.92 -3.87
N LEU A 9 22.94 43.06 -3.19
CA LEU A 9 22.40 44.33 -2.72
C LEU A 9 22.29 44.25 -1.20
N ASP A 10 23.12 45.00 -0.49
CA ASP A 10 23.00 45.19 0.95
C ASP A 10 21.86 46.18 1.24
N VAL A 11 20.81 45.71 1.91
CA VAL A 11 19.71 46.55 2.37
C VAL A 11 20.09 47.08 3.75
N ASP A 12 20.95 48.10 3.76
CA ASP A 12 21.49 48.65 5.00
C ASP A 12 20.48 49.64 5.63
N SER A 13 19.95 49.30 6.80
CA SER A 13 19.27 50.26 7.68
C SER A 13 20.35 51.05 8.42
N GLY A 14 20.58 52.29 7.99
CA GLY A 14 21.75 53.09 8.35
C GLY A 14 22.15 53.10 9.82
N GLY A 15 23.46 52.94 10.06
CA GLY A 15 24.11 53.17 11.34
C GLY A 15 25.46 52.46 11.43
N ALA A 16 26.55 53.19 11.17
CA ALA A 16 27.91 52.68 11.36
C ALA A 16 28.17 52.41 12.86
N ALA A 17 28.04 51.15 13.27
CA ALA A 17 28.52 50.65 14.54
C ALA A 17 29.35 49.38 14.27
N THR A 18 30.56 49.34 14.81
CA THR A 18 31.46 48.17 14.76
C THR A 18 30.72 46.93 15.27
N ALA A 19 30.42 46.01 14.34
CA ALA A 19 29.63 44.82 14.64
C ALA A 19 30.34 43.92 15.68
N PRO A 20 29.62 43.39 16.68
CA PRO A 20 30.17 42.41 17.62
C PRO A 20 30.64 41.15 16.86
N PRO A 21 31.53 40.33 17.43
CA PRO A 21 32.01 39.11 16.77
C PRO A 21 30.82 38.21 16.45
N VAL A 22 30.53 38.09 15.16
CA VAL A 22 29.43 37.28 14.64
C VAL A 22 29.77 35.81 14.94
N PRO A 23 28.95 35.07 15.70
CA PRO A 23 29.29 33.69 16.08
C PRO A 23 29.26 32.74 14.88
N TYR A 24 28.53 33.08 13.82
CA TYR A 24 28.46 32.33 12.57
C TYR A 24 28.45 33.25 11.34
N LEU A 25 29.45 33.10 10.47
CA LEU A 25 29.57 33.73 9.16
C LEU A 25 29.65 32.63 8.11
N LEU A 26 28.63 32.52 7.26
CA LEU A 26 28.65 31.64 6.09
C LEU A 26 29.17 32.45 4.89
N SER A 27 30.35 32.11 4.39
CA SER A 27 30.92 32.71 3.19
C SER A 27 30.96 31.69 2.05
N PHE A 28 30.70 32.17 0.83
CA PHE A 28 30.86 31.37 -0.38
C PHE A 28 31.54 32.19 -1.45
N THR A 29 32.51 31.58 -2.13
CA THR A 29 33.38 32.26 -3.09
C THR A 29 33.45 31.47 -4.40
N ASP A 30 33.26 32.22 -5.50
CA ASP A 30 33.37 31.74 -6.88
C ASP A 30 32.54 30.47 -7.19
N LEU A 31 31.32 30.40 -6.63
CA LEU A 31 30.44 29.25 -6.84
C LEU A 31 29.98 29.17 -8.30
N SER A 32 30.44 28.13 -8.99
CA SER A 32 30.12 27.88 -10.39
C SER A 32 29.64 26.45 -10.60
N TYR A 33 28.54 26.30 -11.34
CA TYR A 33 27.92 25.01 -11.64
C TYR A 33 27.30 25.02 -13.03
N SER A 34 27.64 24.02 -13.85
CA SER A 34 27.11 23.88 -15.20
C SER A 34 26.58 22.47 -15.45
N VAL A 35 25.52 22.37 -16.25
CA VAL A 35 24.87 21.10 -16.62
C VAL A 35 24.97 20.93 -18.13
N ARG A 36 25.30 19.72 -18.58
CA ARG A 36 25.32 19.39 -20.01
C ARG A 36 23.89 19.39 -20.56
N LYS A 37 23.65 20.10 -21.67
CA LYS A 37 22.36 20.08 -22.36
C LYS A 37 22.27 18.75 -23.13
N GLY A 38 21.41 17.84 -22.69
CA GLY A 38 21.01 16.72 -23.54
C GLY A 38 20.36 17.29 -24.81
N GLY A 39 20.84 16.91 -25.99
CA GLY A 39 20.39 17.44 -27.27
C GLY A 39 18.90 17.18 -27.52
N GLY A 40 18.05 18.12 -27.11
CA GLY A 40 16.64 18.19 -27.49
C GLY A 40 16.51 18.82 -28.86
N GLY A 41 16.76 18.04 -29.91
CA GLY A 41 16.42 18.40 -31.29
C GLY A 41 14.92 18.22 -31.55
N LEU A 42 14.37 19.08 -32.40
CA LEU A 42 12.97 19.28 -32.74
C LEU A 42 12.32 18.12 -33.56
N LEU A 43 12.54 16.86 -33.17
CA LEU A 43 12.00 15.67 -33.84
C LEU A 43 11.36 14.65 -32.87
N SER A 44 11.09 15.02 -31.62
CA SER A 44 10.45 14.13 -30.62
C SER A 44 8.91 14.24 -30.56
N CYS A 45 8.26 14.87 -31.53
CA CYS A 45 6.79 14.96 -31.63
C CYS A 45 6.17 13.86 -32.51
N LEU A 46 6.63 12.60 -32.36
CA LEU A 46 6.00 11.42 -32.96
C LEU A 46 5.68 10.40 -31.86
N PRO A 47 4.43 9.89 -31.76
CA PRO A 47 4.07 8.89 -30.77
C PRO A 47 4.58 7.52 -31.24
N SER A 48 5.78 7.14 -30.79
CA SER A 48 6.37 5.84 -31.09
C SER A 48 6.71 5.09 -29.80
N ARG A 49 5.95 4.03 -29.55
CA ARG A 49 6.15 2.88 -28.64
C ARG A 49 7.25 3.03 -27.58
N ARG A 50 6.84 3.36 -26.34
CA ARG A 50 7.66 3.18 -25.12
C ARG A 50 7.95 1.69 -24.87
N ARG A 51 9.15 1.23 -25.22
CA ARG A 51 9.83 0.14 -24.51
C ARG A 51 10.58 0.75 -23.32
N HIS A 52 10.05 0.57 -22.12
CA HIS A 52 10.72 0.93 -20.87
C HIS A 52 11.89 -0.04 -20.64
N SER A 53 13.08 0.34 -21.09
CA SER A 53 14.34 -0.23 -20.58
C SER A 53 14.83 0.69 -19.47
N ASN A 54 14.66 0.26 -18.22
CA ASN A 54 15.41 0.76 -17.08
C ASN A 54 16.91 0.55 -17.36
N ARG A 55 17.63 1.61 -17.68
CA ARG A 55 19.06 1.69 -17.37
C ARG A 55 19.26 2.93 -16.52
N LEU A 56 19.62 2.70 -15.25
CA LEU A 56 20.56 3.57 -14.56
C LEU A 56 21.74 3.73 -15.53
N ALA A 57 21.90 4.92 -16.10
CA ALA A 57 23.16 5.27 -16.72
C ALA A 57 24.16 5.46 -15.59
N SER A 58 24.91 4.39 -15.29
CA SER A 58 26.28 4.52 -14.83
C SER A 58 26.99 5.51 -15.75
N THR A 59 27.33 6.68 -15.21
CA THR A 59 28.18 7.66 -15.88
C THR A 59 29.63 7.18 -15.83
N ASP A 60 29.92 6.06 -16.50
CA ASP A 60 31.28 5.54 -16.73
C ASP A 60 31.45 5.19 -18.21
N ALA A 61 31.12 6.15 -19.07
CA ALA A 61 31.58 6.14 -20.46
C ALA A 61 32.26 7.49 -20.73
N PRO A 62 33.56 7.54 -21.04
CA PRO A 62 34.17 8.76 -21.55
C PRO A 62 33.59 9.00 -22.95
N ALA A 63 32.75 10.02 -23.05
CA ALA A 63 31.98 10.39 -24.24
C ALA A 63 32.12 11.91 -24.46
N PRO A 64 31.96 12.41 -25.70
CA PRO A 64 32.87 13.32 -26.40
C PRO A 64 32.95 14.75 -25.82
N PRO A 65 34.03 15.49 -26.09
CA PRO A 65 34.34 16.78 -25.47
C PRO A 65 33.41 17.97 -25.79
N ASP A 66 32.51 17.86 -26.78
CA ASP A 66 31.83 19.04 -27.36
C ASP A 66 30.30 19.12 -27.14
N ALA A 67 29.79 18.59 -26.02
CA ALA A 67 28.39 18.79 -25.67
C ALA A 67 28.15 20.20 -25.07
N PRO A 68 27.19 21.00 -25.57
CA PRO A 68 26.95 22.34 -25.06
C PRO A 68 26.52 22.32 -23.58
N THR A 69 27.32 22.95 -22.72
CA THR A 69 27.04 23.12 -21.29
C THR A 69 26.25 24.39 -21.01
N LYS A 70 25.22 24.30 -20.17
CA LYS A 70 24.47 25.44 -19.64
C LYS A 70 24.98 25.77 -18.25
N ALA A 71 25.57 26.96 -18.08
CA ALA A 71 25.89 27.50 -16.76
C ALA A 71 24.58 27.78 -16.00
N LEU A 72 24.48 27.26 -14.78
CA LEU A 72 23.37 27.51 -13.85
C LEU A 72 23.81 28.39 -12.68
N LEU A 73 25.08 28.34 -12.30
CA LEU A 73 25.77 29.26 -11.40
C LEU A 73 27.09 29.65 -12.07
N ASP A 74 27.47 30.92 -12.00
CA ASP A 74 28.66 31.47 -12.66
C ASP A 74 29.33 32.49 -11.74
N GLY A 75 30.41 32.09 -11.08
CA GLY A 75 31.25 32.92 -10.21
C GLY A 75 30.54 33.60 -9.04
N ILE A 76 29.51 32.97 -8.47
CA ILE A 76 28.68 33.62 -7.45
C ILE A 76 29.41 33.63 -6.10
N SER A 77 29.56 34.81 -5.51
CA SER A 77 30.18 35.00 -4.19
C SER A 77 29.27 35.82 -3.28
N GLY A 78 29.35 35.59 -1.97
CA GLY A 78 28.54 36.30 -0.98
C GLY A 78 28.76 35.79 0.43
N GLU A 79 28.18 36.52 1.39
CA GLU A 79 28.28 36.25 2.81
C GLU A 79 26.89 36.33 3.46
N ALA A 80 26.62 35.45 4.41
CA ALA A 80 25.43 35.49 5.25
C ALA A 80 25.86 35.46 6.73
N ARG A 81 25.41 36.46 7.50
CA ARG A 81 25.82 36.66 8.89
C ARG A 81 24.75 36.15 9.85
N ASP A 82 25.18 35.79 11.05
CA ASP A 82 24.26 35.46 12.13
C ASP A 82 23.30 36.62 12.43
N GLY A 83 22.03 36.29 12.67
CA GLY A 83 20.96 37.26 12.91
C GLY A 83 20.39 37.94 11.66
N GLU A 84 20.96 37.71 10.47
CA GLU A 84 20.47 38.30 9.21
C GLU A 84 19.64 37.30 8.38
N LEU A 85 18.64 37.83 7.66
CA LEU A 85 17.87 37.06 6.68
C LEU A 85 18.45 37.28 5.28
N PHE A 86 19.16 36.29 4.76
CA PHE A 86 19.66 36.29 3.39
C PHE A 86 18.58 35.80 2.41
N ALA A 87 18.14 36.67 1.50
CA ALA A 87 17.11 36.37 0.51
C ALA A 87 17.69 36.28 -0.91
N VAL A 88 17.47 35.16 -1.60
CA VAL A 88 17.86 34.97 -3.01
C VAL A 88 16.66 35.20 -3.92
N MET A 89 16.66 36.29 -4.69
CA MET A 89 15.55 36.69 -5.56
C MET A 89 15.92 36.67 -7.05
N GLY A 90 14.94 36.50 -7.93
CA GLY A 90 15.15 36.45 -9.38
C GLY A 90 14.05 35.70 -10.15
N ALA A 91 14.00 35.88 -11.47
CA ALA A 91 13.02 35.25 -12.35
C ALA A 91 13.10 33.70 -12.35
N SER A 92 12.04 33.02 -12.78
CA SER A 92 12.05 31.55 -12.89
C SER A 92 13.21 31.08 -13.80
N GLY A 93 13.97 30.09 -13.35
CA GLY A 93 15.14 29.58 -14.09
C GLY A 93 16.45 30.37 -13.90
N SER A 94 16.49 31.42 -13.07
CA SER A 94 17.70 32.22 -12.81
C SER A 94 18.75 31.55 -11.90
N GLY A 95 18.57 30.28 -11.52
CA GLY A 95 19.53 29.56 -10.67
C GLY A 95 19.31 29.69 -9.16
N LYS A 96 18.22 30.29 -8.68
CA LYS A 96 17.92 30.43 -7.23
C LYS A 96 17.98 29.12 -6.46
N SER A 97 17.12 28.15 -6.84
CA SER A 97 17.08 26.84 -6.18
C SER A 97 18.43 26.12 -6.31
N THR A 98 19.11 26.30 -7.44
CA THR A 98 20.47 25.75 -7.68
C THR A 98 21.50 26.32 -6.71
N LEU A 99 21.45 27.63 -6.41
CA LEU A 99 22.35 28.27 -5.45
C LEU A 99 22.09 27.75 -4.03
N VAL A 100 20.81 27.65 -3.64
CA VAL A 100 20.44 27.08 -2.32
C VAL A 100 20.84 25.60 -2.23
N ASP A 101 20.70 24.83 -3.31
CA ASP A 101 21.15 23.43 -3.38
C ASP A 101 22.68 23.29 -3.28
N ALA A 102 23.44 24.23 -3.86
CA ALA A 102 24.89 24.30 -3.74
C ALA A 102 25.30 24.57 -2.29
N LEU A 103 24.72 25.59 -1.66
CA LEU A 103 24.97 25.97 -0.26
C LEU A 103 24.55 24.87 0.71
N ALA A 104 23.47 24.13 0.42
CA ALA A 104 23.02 22.98 1.19
C ALA A 104 23.83 21.69 0.94
N GLY A 105 24.84 21.73 0.06
CA GLY A 105 25.71 20.58 -0.23
C GLY A 105 24.98 19.41 -0.89
N ARG A 106 24.00 19.70 -1.76
CA ARG A 106 23.21 18.72 -2.53
C ARG A 106 23.73 18.47 -3.94
N ILE A 107 24.61 19.35 -4.44
CA ILE A 107 25.29 19.19 -5.73
C ILE A 107 26.56 18.34 -5.52
N ALA A 108 26.83 17.40 -6.44
CA ALA A 108 28.03 16.57 -6.38
C ALA A 108 29.28 17.46 -6.47
N ARG A 109 30.22 17.27 -5.54
CA ARG A 109 31.44 18.09 -5.41
C ARG A 109 32.27 18.16 -6.69
N GLU A 110 32.34 17.07 -7.44
CA GLU A 110 33.07 17.01 -8.72
C GLU A 110 32.51 17.97 -9.78
N SER A 111 31.26 18.40 -9.60
CA SER A 111 30.58 19.30 -10.53
C SER A 111 30.47 20.75 -10.02
N LEU A 112 30.66 20.99 -8.73
CA LEU A 112 30.58 22.33 -8.12
C LEU A 112 31.99 22.91 -7.96
N ARG A 113 32.26 24.04 -8.61
CA ARG A 113 33.50 24.82 -8.42
C ARG A 113 33.26 25.93 -7.41
N GLY A 114 34.32 26.34 -6.71
CA GLY A 114 34.27 27.35 -5.64
C GLY A 114 34.36 26.73 -4.24
N THR A 115 34.32 27.59 -3.22
CA THR A 115 34.45 27.20 -1.81
C THR A 115 33.28 27.74 -0.98
N VAL A 116 32.85 26.95 0.01
CA VAL A 116 31.83 27.34 1.00
C VAL A 116 32.43 27.11 2.38
N GLU A 117 32.48 28.16 3.19
CA GLU A 117 33.15 28.20 4.49
C GLU A 117 32.20 28.73 5.57
N LEU A 118 32.37 28.24 6.79
CA LEU A 118 31.71 28.77 7.98
C LEU A 118 32.79 29.25 8.95
N ASN A 119 32.80 30.53 9.29
CA ASN A 119 33.81 31.14 10.14
C ASN A 119 35.25 30.90 9.61
N GLY A 120 35.45 30.90 8.29
CA GLY A 120 36.73 30.63 7.63
C GLY A 120 37.13 29.15 7.59
N GLU A 121 36.30 28.23 8.10
CA GLU A 121 36.53 26.80 8.03
C GLU A 121 35.70 26.18 6.90
N PRO A 122 36.30 25.38 5.99
CA PRO A 122 35.58 24.78 4.88
C PRO A 122 34.46 23.85 5.35
N LEU A 123 33.24 24.13 4.90
CA LEU A 123 32.04 23.38 5.25
C LEU A 123 32.01 22.03 4.53
N HIS A 124 32.45 21.01 5.25
CA HIS A 124 32.43 19.63 4.78
C HIS A 124 31.06 18.97 5.02
N GLY A 125 30.59 18.18 4.05
CA GLY A 125 29.20 17.72 3.98
C GLY A 125 28.60 17.08 5.24
N ARG A 126 29.40 16.40 6.08
CA ARG A 126 28.91 15.89 7.38
C ARG A 126 28.67 17.00 8.42
N ARG A 127 29.53 18.01 8.48
CA ARG A 127 29.38 19.16 9.39
C ARG A 127 28.27 20.09 8.92
N LEU A 128 28.23 20.43 7.63
CA LEU A 128 27.15 21.25 7.03
C LEU A 128 25.78 20.66 7.34
N ARG A 129 25.58 19.35 7.10
CA ARG A 129 24.31 18.67 7.37
C ARG A 129 23.95 18.55 8.85
N ALA A 130 24.92 18.67 9.76
CA ALA A 130 24.67 18.62 11.20
C ALA A 130 24.16 19.96 11.76
N ILE A 131 24.45 21.07 11.08
CA ILE A 131 24.16 22.44 11.55
C ILE A 131 23.19 23.20 10.65
N SER A 132 22.81 22.65 9.49
CA SER A 132 21.85 23.26 8.56
C SER A 132 20.64 22.37 8.31
N ALA A 133 19.47 23.01 8.16
CA ALA A 133 18.24 22.38 7.73
C ALA A 133 17.83 22.96 6.37
N TYR A 134 17.42 22.08 5.45
CA TYR A 134 16.94 22.47 4.13
C TYR A 134 15.47 22.10 3.99
N VAL A 135 14.64 23.10 3.66
CA VAL A 135 13.22 22.94 3.34
C VAL A 135 13.09 22.85 1.81
N MET A 136 12.40 21.81 1.33
CA MET A 136 12.21 21.61 -0.11
C MET A 136 11.17 22.58 -0.67
N GLN A 137 11.33 22.96 -1.94
CA GLN A 137 10.39 23.84 -2.63
C GLN A 137 8.99 23.23 -2.76
N ASP A 138 8.91 21.91 -2.91
CA ASP A 138 7.64 21.18 -2.94
C ASP A 138 7.33 20.63 -1.54
N ASP A 139 6.19 21.06 -0.99
CA ASP A 139 5.62 20.43 0.19
C ASP A 139 5.18 19.01 -0.17
N LEU A 140 5.76 18.01 0.48
CA LEU A 140 5.13 16.71 0.61
C LEU A 140 4.00 16.81 1.64
N LEU A 141 2.98 17.62 1.33
CA LEU A 141 1.77 17.64 2.12
C LEU A 141 1.07 16.30 1.91
N TYR A 142 1.05 15.49 2.97
CA TYR A 142 0.33 14.24 3.03
C TYR A 142 -1.12 14.44 2.57
N PRO A 143 -1.54 13.90 1.42
CA PRO A 143 -2.94 13.92 1.05
C PRO A 143 -3.68 12.82 1.84
N MET A 144 -3.43 12.69 3.15
CA MET A 144 -4.01 11.67 4.02
C MET A 144 -5.53 11.73 4.00
N LEU A 145 -6.09 12.95 3.92
CA LEU A 145 -7.51 13.15 3.73
C LEU A 145 -7.97 12.66 2.35
N THR A 146 -7.27 13.02 1.27
CA THR A 146 -7.61 12.60 -0.09
C THR A 146 -7.51 11.09 -0.26
N LEU A 147 -6.46 10.46 0.28
CA LEU A 147 -6.29 9.01 0.27
C LEU A 147 -7.41 8.31 1.04
N PHE A 148 -7.76 8.83 2.22
CA PHE A 148 -8.88 8.31 2.99
C PHE A 148 -10.21 8.43 2.23
N VAL A 149 -10.50 9.59 1.65
CA VAL A 149 -11.73 9.83 0.88
C VAL A 149 -11.80 8.92 -0.35
N MET A 150 -10.70 8.75 -1.07
CA MET A 150 -10.63 7.85 -2.22
C MET A 150 -10.85 6.39 -1.80
N ARG A 151 -10.21 5.93 -0.72
CA ARG A 151 -10.42 4.59 -0.14
C ARG A 151 -11.88 4.35 0.23
N LEU A 152 -12.47 5.31 0.95
CA LEU A 152 -13.85 5.25 1.38
C LEU A 152 -14.78 5.19 0.16
N GLY A 153 -14.53 6.02 -0.84
CA GLY A 153 -15.27 6.02 -2.11
C GLY A 153 -15.20 4.67 -2.82
N THR A 154 -14.01 4.10 -3.01
CA THR A 154 -13.85 2.79 -3.64
C THR A 154 -14.58 1.69 -2.87
N ILE A 155 -14.45 1.66 -1.55
CA ILE A 155 -15.11 0.64 -0.71
C ILE A 155 -16.63 0.77 -0.74
N MET A 156 -17.16 1.99 -0.69
CA MET A 156 -18.61 2.22 -0.77
C MET A 156 -19.15 1.81 -2.13
N VAL A 157 -18.45 2.13 -3.22
CA VAL A 157 -18.84 1.72 -4.59
C VAL A 157 -18.79 0.21 -4.72
N THR A 158 -17.70 -0.45 -4.29
CA THR A 158 -17.61 -1.92 -4.37
C THR A 158 -18.63 -2.60 -3.46
N GLY A 159 -18.85 -2.09 -2.25
CA GLY A 159 -19.87 -2.57 -1.32
C GLY A 159 -21.28 -2.44 -1.91
N PHE A 160 -21.59 -1.32 -2.56
CA PHE A 160 -22.86 -1.11 -3.25
C PHE A 160 -23.07 -2.08 -4.43
N ILE A 161 -22.02 -2.29 -5.24
CA ILE A 161 -22.09 -3.25 -6.35
C ILE A 161 -22.32 -4.67 -5.82
N LEU A 162 -21.57 -5.10 -4.80
CA LEU A 162 -21.74 -6.43 -4.21
C LEU A 162 -23.12 -6.57 -3.54
N ALA A 163 -23.58 -5.54 -2.84
CA ALA A 163 -24.90 -5.52 -2.20
C ALA A 163 -26.04 -5.68 -3.20
N THR A 164 -25.95 -5.05 -4.38
CA THR A 164 -26.99 -5.11 -5.41
C THR A 164 -26.95 -6.40 -6.23
N ILE A 165 -25.76 -6.92 -6.54
CA ILE A 165 -25.61 -8.21 -7.24
C ILE A 165 -26.08 -9.37 -6.36
N PHE A 166 -25.68 -9.38 -5.10
CA PHE A 166 -26.00 -10.44 -4.14
C PHE A 166 -27.18 -10.04 -3.24
N TRP A 167 -28.20 -9.39 -3.81
CA TRP A 167 -29.31 -8.89 -3.02
C TRP A 167 -30.16 -10.02 -2.43
N ARG A 168 -30.27 -10.09 -1.11
CA ARG A 168 -31.08 -11.05 -0.33
C ARG A 168 -30.98 -12.50 -0.83
N LEU A 169 -29.85 -13.14 -0.57
CA LEU A 169 -29.65 -14.54 -0.96
C LEU A 169 -30.59 -15.47 -0.18
N ASP A 170 -31.17 -16.41 -0.92
CA ASP A 170 -32.02 -17.48 -0.42
C ASP A 170 -31.21 -18.66 0.14
N ASP A 171 -31.89 -19.56 0.85
CA ASP A 171 -31.29 -20.74 1.48
C ASP A 171 -31.32 -21.97 0.54
N THR A 172 -31.39 -21.78 -0.77
CA THR A 172 -31.32 -22.89 -1.73
C THR A 172 -29.87 -23.33 -1.96
N PRO A 173 -29.62 -24.53 -2.52
CA PRO A 173 -28.28 -24.96 -2.89
C PRO A 173 -27.54 -23.96 -3.80
N LYS A 174 -28.28 -23.28 -4.68
CA LYS A 174 -27.74 -22.20 -5.51
C LYS A 174 -27.35 -20.97 -4.69
N GLY A 175 -28.24 -20.54 -3.79
CA GLY A 175 -27.97 -19.43 -2.88
C GLY A 175 -26.75 -19.69 -1.98
N VAL A 176 -26.51 -20.94 -1.55
CA VAL A 176 -25.27 -21.30 -0.85
C VAL A 176 -24.04 -21.04 -1.71
N GLN A 177 -24.04 -21.50 -2.97
CA GLN A 177 -22.92 -21.29 -3.88
C GLN A 177 -22.65 -19.79 -4.13
N GLU A 178 -23.71 -18.99 -4.28
CA GLU A 178 -23.61 -17.54 -4.43
C GLU A 178 -23.06 -16.87 -3.15
N ARG A 179 -23.45 -17.34 -1.95
CA ARG A 179 -22.87 -16.86 -0.67
C ARG A 179 -21.38 -17.16 -0.57
N LEU A 180 -20.96 -18.37 -0.95
CA LEU A 180 -19.55 -18.74 -0.98
C LEU A 180 -18.76 -17.80 -1.92
N GLY A 181 -19.31 -17.50 -3.10
CA GLY A 181 -18.73 -16.57 -4.05
C GLY A 181 -18.65 -15.14 -3.53
N PHE A 182 -19.73 -14.64 -2.91
CA PHE A 182 -19.77 -13.34 -2.25
C PHE A 182 -18.65 -13.22 -1.21
N PHE A 183 -18.51 -14.20 -0.31
CA PHE A 183 -17.48 -14.15 0.73
C PHE A 183 -16.06 -14.22 0.17
N ALA A 184 -15.82 -15.07 -0.83
CA ALA A 184 -14.51 -15.18 -1.47
C ALA A 184 -14.10 -13.86 -2.12
N MET A 185 -15.03 -13.25 -2.87
CA MET A 185 -14.80 -11.95 -3.50
C MET A 185 -14.65 -10.84 -2.46
N ALA A 186 -15.59 -10.70 -1.51
CA ALA A 186 -15.56 -9.68 -0.48
C ALA A 186 -14.26 -9.70 0.32
N MET A 187 -13.84 -10.88 0.82
CA MET A 187 -12.60 -10.99 1.60
C MET A 187 -11.37 -10.67 0.74
N SER A 188 -11.30 -11.15 -0.50
CA SER A 188 -10.16 -10.85 -1.39
C SER A 188 -10.08 -9.37 -1.76
N THR A 189 -11.22 -8.72 -2.03
CA THR A 189 -11.31 -7.28 -2.33
C THR A 189 -10.70 -6.44 -1.22
N MET A 190 -10.89 -6.79 0.07
CA MET A 190 -10.30 -6.04 1.19
C MET A 190 -8.77 -5.95 1.05
N PHE A 191 -8.12 -7.04 0.63
CA PHE A 191 -6.67 -7.05 0.42
C PHE A 191 -6.24 -6.29 -0.83
N TYR A 192 -7.02 -6.36 -1.92
CA TYR A 192 -6.73 -5.60 -3.13
C TYR A 192 -6.83 -4.09 -2.91
N VAL A 193 -7.81 -3.62 -2.12
CA VAL A 193 -7.94 -2.19 -1.78
C VAL A 193 -6.72 -1.69 -1.02
N CYS A 194 -6.12 -2.51 -0.15
CA CYS A 194 -4.90 -2.14 0.58
C CYS A 194 -3.67 -1.88 -0.31
N ALA A 195 -3.70 -2.26 -1.59
CA ALA A 195 -2.59 -2.04 -2.52
C ALA A 195 -2.24 -0.55 -2.68
N ASP A 196 -3.18 0.35 -2.45
CA ASP A 196 -2.98 1.80 -2.54
C ASP A 196 -2.04 2.37 -1.44
N ALA A 197 -1.73 1.59 -0.40
CA ALA A 197 -0.73 1.94 0.61
C ALA A 197 0.71 1.81 0.07
N LEU A 198 0.89 1.15 -1.08
CA LEU A 198 2.19 0.88 -1.68
C LEU A 198 3.00 2.16 -2.01
N PRO A 199 2.45 3.17 -2.73
CA PRO A 199 3.21 4.37 -3.09
C PRO A 199 3.61 5.23 -1.88
N VAL A 200 2.87 5.15 -0.76
CA VAL A 200 3.05 6.01 0.41
C VAL A 200 4.49 5.92 0.93
N PHE A 201 4.95 4.72 1.31
CA PHE A 201 6.33 4.54 1.78
C PHE A 201 7.37 4.72 0.68
N VAL A 202 7.08 4.32 -0.57
CA VAL A 202 8.04 4.45 -1.67
C VAL A 202 8.37 5.91 -1.93
N GLN A 203 7.38 6.81 -1.81
CA GLN A 203 7.55 8.26 -1.92
C GLN A 203 8.26 8.85 -0.69
N GLU A 204 7.91 8.41 0.52
CA GLU A 204 8.51 8.89 1.77
C GLU A 204 9.94 8.39 2.00
N ARG A 205 10.38 7.34 1.29
CA ARG A 205 11.64 6.62 1.56
C ARG A 205 12.84 7.55 1.66
N HIS A 206 12.91 8.59 0.81
CA HIS A 206 14.02 9.54 0.83
C HIS A 206 14.01 10.39 2.12
N ILE A 207 12.84 10.85 2.56
CA ILE A 207 12.66 11.65 3.77
C ILE A 207 13.03 10.81 4.99
N TYR A 208 12.49 9.59 5.06
CA TYR A 208 12.79 8.62 6.12
C TYR A 208 14.30 8.34 6.23
N LEU A 209 14.97 8.06 5.11
CA LEU A 209 16.41 7.80 5.10
C LEU A 209 17.22 9.03 5.54
N ARG A 210 16.78 10.24 5.16
CA ARG A 210 17.40 11.50 5.59
C ARG A 210 17.28 11.68 7.10
N GLU A 211 16.08 11.57 7.66
CA GLU A 211 15.82 11.84 9.08
C GLU A 211 16.46 10.80 10.00
N THR A 212 16.43 9.53 9.59
CA THR A 212 17.11 8.46 10.34
C THR A 212 18.63 8.52 10.25
N ALA A 213 19.20 9.10 9.19
CA ALA A 213 20.64 9.36 9.10
C ALA A 213 21.12 10.42 10.10
N HIS A 214 20.27 11.40 10.42
CA HIS A 214 20.53 12.42 11.45
C HIS A 214 20.09 11.97 12.85
N ASN A 215 19.71 10.70 13.02
CA ASN A 215 19.19 10.14 14.28
C ASN A 215 18.01 10.95 14.87
N ALA A 216 17.19 11.60 14.04
CA ALA A 216 16.04 12.40 14.51
C ALA A 216 15.01 11.55 15.28
N TYR A 217 14.83 10.29 14.89
CA TYR A 217 14.00 9.31 15.60
C TYR A 217 14.48 7.88 15.41
N ARG A 218 14.03 7.00 16.32
CA ARG A 218 14.27 5.55 16.23
C ARG A 218 13.40 4.96 15.13
N ARG A 219 13.94 3.99 14.40
CA ARG A 219 13.25 3.27 13.31
C ARG A 219 11.99 2.55 13.80
N LEU A 220 12.03 2.01 15.01
CA LEU A 220 10.86 1.42 15.66
C LEU A 220 9.77 2.47 15.91
N SER A 221 10.14 3.70 16.27
CA SER A 221 9.19 4.80 16.47
C SER A 221 8.45 5.14 15.19
N TYR A 222 9.14 5.11 14.05
CA TYR A 222 8.50 5.30 12.73
C TYR A 222 7.51 4.19 12.41
N VAL A 223 7.89 2.92 12.60
CA VAL A 223 6.99 1.78 12.32
C VAL A 223 5.76 1.79 13.22
N LEU A 224 5.93 2.12 14.50
CA LEU A 224 4.81 2.26 15.45
C LEU A 224 3.92 3.46 15.13
N ALA A 225 4.50 4.60 14.74
CA ALA A 225 3.71 5.76 14.33
C ALA A 225 2.90 5.47 13.06
N ASN A 226 3.52 4.88 12.03
CA ASN A 226 2.84 4.43 10.81
C ASN A 226 1.71 3.46 11.14
N ALA A 227 1.95 2.56 12.09
CA ALA A 227 0.99 1.59 12.56
C ALA A 227 -0.26 2.20 13.22
N VAL A 228 -0.05 3.16 14.11
CA VAL A 228 -1.10 3.86 14.87
C VAL A 228 -1.90 4.77 13.95
N VAL A 229 -1.23 5.54 13.08
CA VAL A 229 -1.90 6.46 12.15
C VAL A 229 -2.75 5.71 11.12
N ALA A 230 -2.30 4.54 10.67
CA ALA A 230 -3.07 3.74 9.73
C ALA A 230 -4.34 3.11 10.33
N PHE A 231 -4.41 2.90 11.64
CA PHE A 231 -5.48 2.08 12.25
C PHE A 231 -6.88 2.73 12.24
N PRO A 232 -7.08 4.00 12.66
CA PRO A 232 -8.42 4.60 12.68
C PRO A 232 -9.13 4.59 11.32
N PRO A 233 -8.49 4.94 10.19
CA PRO A 233 -9.09 4.79 8.86
C PRO A 233 -9.62 3.38 8.60
N LEU A 234 -8.88 2.33 8.96
CA LEU A 234 -9.30 0.94 8.71
C LEU A 234 -10.59 0.59 9.46
N VAL A 235 -10.80 1.16 10.67
CA VAL A 235 -12.04 0.96 11.43
C VAL A 235 -13.23 1.53 10.65
N PHE A 236 -13.15 2.76 10.16
CA PHE A 236 -14.21 3.37 9.36
C PHE A 236 -14.48 2.62 8.06
N LEU A 237 -13.43 2.22 7.35
CA LEU A 237 -13.54 1.46 6.10
C LEU A 237 -14.19 0.08 6.33
N SER A 238 -13.82 -0.61 7.42
CA SER A 238 -14.42 -1.90 7.78
C SER A 238 -15.90 -1.79 8.11
N LEU A 239 -16.29 -0.75 8.85
CA LEU A 239 -17.68 -0.51 9.20
C LEU A 239 -18.51 -0.14 7.98
N ALA A 240 -18.00 0.74 7.11
CA ALA A 240 -18.67 1.16 5.88
C ALA A 240 -18.97 -0.04 4.97
N PHE A 241 -17.99 -0.91 4.75
CA PHE A 241 -18.19 -2.13 3.96
C PHE A 241 -19.16 -3.11 4.61
N ALA A 242 -19.06 -3.32 5.93
CA ALA A 242 -19.93 -4.23 6.65
C ALA A 242 -21.39 -3.75 6.62
N VAL A 243 -21.65 -2.47 6.88
CA VAL A 243 -23.02 -1.90 6.89
C VAL A 243 -23.65 -1.96 5.50
N THR A 244 -22.88 -1.67 4.45
CA THR A 244 -23.40 -1.70 3.07
C THR A 244 -23.76 -3.11 2.59
N THR A 245 -22.97 -4.13 2.98
CA THR A 245 -23.14 -5.48 2.44
C THR A 245 -23.94 -6.42 3.35
N PHE A 246 -23.72 -6.39 4.67
CA PHE A 246 -24.25 -7.41 5.58
C PHE A 246 -25.78 -7.50 5.56
N PHE A 247 -26.46 -6.35 5.65
CA PHE A 247 -27.91 -6.29 5.66
C PHE A 247 -28.53 -6.46 4.27
N ALA A 248 -27.90 -5.89 3.24
CA ALA A 248 -28.40 -5.96 1.86
C ALA A 248 -28.33 -7.39 1.29
N VAL A 249 -27.24 -8.10 1.58
CA VAL A 249 -27.05 -9.49 1.13
C VAL A 249 -27.95 -10.47 1.89
N GLY A 250 -28.40 -10.09 3.09
CA GLY A 250 -29.21 -10.97 3.94
C GLY A 250 -28.37 -12.06 4.61
N LEU A 251 -27.17 -11.71 5.07
CA LEU A 251 -26.30 -12.62 5.82
C LEU A 251 -26.92 -13.05 7.16
N ALA A 252 -26.34 -14.06 7.79
CA ALA A 252 -26.76 -14.60 9.08
C ALA A 252 -26.92 -13.46 10.10
N GLY A 253 -28.19 -13.18 10.44
CA GLY A 253 -28.55 -12.06 11.29
C GLY A 253 -28.02 -12.17 12.72
N GLY A 254 -28.36 -11.16 13.53
CA GLY A 254 -27.97 -11.06 14.92
C GLY A 254 -26.75 -10.17 15.17
N GLY A 255 -26.76 -9.45 16.29
CA GLY A 255 -25.72 -8.48 16.64
C GLY A 255 -24.32 -9.10 16.77
N GLY A 256 -24.24 -10.33 17.28
CA GLY A 256 -22.97 -11.05 17.39
C GLY A 256 -22.37 -11.45 16.04
N SER A 257 -23.21 -11.85 15.07
CA SER A 257 -22.77 -12.22 13.72
C SER A 257 -22.29 -10.98 12.96
N PHE A 258 -23.00 -9.86 13.09
CA PHE A 258 -22.60 -8.58 12.51
C PHE A 258 -21.28 -8.06 13.10
N LEU A 259 -21.15 -8.06 14.43
CA LEU A 259 -19.92 -7.61 15.09
C LEU A 259 -18.72 -8.46 14.68
N PHE A 260 -18.88 -9.79 14.62
CA PHE A 260 -17.82 -10.67 14.15
C PHE A 260 -17.43 -10.38 12.69
N PHE A 261 -18.41 -10.10 11.83
CA PHE A 261 -18.17 -9.73 10.43
C PHE A 261 -17.36 -8.43 10.31
N VAL A 262 -17.70 -7.40 11.11
CA VAL A 262 -16.91 -6.16 11.19
C VAL A 262 -15.49 -6.44 11.66
N LEU A 263 -15.32 -7.25 12.72
CA LEU A 263 -14.01 -7.57 13.28
C LEU A 263 -13.10 -8.31 12.30
N ILE A 264 -13.63 -9.28 11.54
CA ILE A 264 -12.82 -10.01 10.56
C ILE A 264 -12.48 -9.17 9.34
N ILE A 265 -13.38 -8.26 8.91
CA ILE A 265 -13.06 -7.27 7.85
C ILE A 265 -11.95 -6.33 8.33
N LEU A 266 -12.06 -5.81 9.56
CA LEU A 266 -11.03 -4.96 10.17
C LEU A 266 -9.69 -5.70 10.26
N ALA A 267 -9.68 -6.96 10.70
CA ALA A 267 -8.48 -7.79 10.75
C ALA A 267 -7.89 -8.02 9.34
N SER A 268 -8.73 -8.18 8.31
CA SER A 268 -8.29 -8.34 6.92
C SER A 268 -7.64 -7.06 6.39
N PHE A 269 -8.23 -5.89 6.65
CA PHE A 269 -7.62 -4.61 6.34
C PHE A 269 -6.29 -4.40 7.07
N TRP A 270 -6.22 -4.77 8.35
CA TRP A 270 -4.99 -4.72 9.14
C TRP A 270 -3.88 -5.59 8.56
N ALA A 271 -4.19 -6.84 8.23
CA ALA A 271 -3.26 -7.77 7.60
C ALA A 271 -2.81 -7.28 6.22
N GLY A 272 -3.75 -6.86 5.36
CA GLY A 272 -3.48 -6.36 4.02
C GLY A 272 -2.64 -5.08 4.04
N SER A 273 -2.96 -4.12 4.90
CA SER A 273 -2.16 -2.90 5.08
C SER A 273 -0.74 -3.24 5.52
N GLY A 274 -0.58 -4.13 6.51
CA GLY A 274 0.74 -4.59 6.94
C GLY A 274 1.54 -5.24 5.80
N PHE A 275 0.91 -6.14 5.04
CA PHE A 275 1.51 -6.84 3.91
C PHE A 275 2.01 -5.88 2.82
N VAL A 276 1.18 -4.91 2.41
CA VAL A 276 1.55 -3.93 1.37
C VAL A 276 2.62 -2.97 1.87
N THR A 277 2.57 -2.53 3.13
CA THR A 277 3.62 -1.71 3.73
C THR A 277 4.96 -2.46 3.83
N PHE A 278 4.95 -3.76 4.11
CA PHE A 278 6.15 -4.58 4.03
C PHE A 278 6.71 -4.62 2.60
N LEU A 279 5.86 -4.91 1.61
CA LEU A 279 6.30 -4.99 0.22
C LEU A 279 6.80 -3.64 -0.32
N SER A 280 6.23 -2.52 0.10
CA SER A 280 6.69 -1.19 -0.30
C SER A 280 8.11 -0.88 0.17
N ALA A 281 8.60 -1.49 1.26
CA ALA A 281 10.00 -1.36 1.68
C ALA A 281 10.97 -2.19 0.84
N VAL A 282 10.52 -3.34 0.34
CA VAL A 282 11.35 -4.26 -0.46
C VAL A 282 11.48 -3.76 -1.90
N VAL A 283 10.40 -3.20 -2.44
CA VAL A 283 10.30 -2.83 -3.85
C VAL A 283 10.96 -1.47 -4.13
N PRO A 284 11.79 -1.34 -5.18
CA PRO A 284 12.42 -0.06 -5.55
C PRO A 284 11.49 0.88 -6.33
N HIS A 285 10.47 0.35 -7.02
CA HIS A 285 9.61 1.12 -7.93
C HIS A 285 8.13 0.76 -7.75
N VAL A 286 7.27 1.78 -7.67
CA VAL A 286 5.82 1.62 -7.41
C VAL A 286 5.14 0.66 -8.40
N MET A 287 5.42 0.79 -9.70
CA MET A 287 4.77 -0.06 -10.72
C MET A 287 5.09 -1.55 -10.56
N LEU A 288 6.34 -1.87 -10.23
CA LEU A 288 6.75 -3.25 -9.93
C LEU A 288 6.06 -3.77 -8.67
N GLY A 289 5.85 -2.90 -7.68
CA GLY A 289 5.17 -3.30 -6.45
C GLY A 289 3.71 -3.64 -6.71
N TYR A 290 3.01 -2.88 -7.55
CA TYR A 290 1.63 -3.20 -7.91
C TYR A 290 1.52 -4.55 -8.65
N THR A 291 2.42 -4.84 -9.58
CA THR A 291 2.39 -6.13 -10.29
C THR A 291 2.61 -7.30 -9.33
N VAL A 292 3.54 -7.17 -8.39
CA VAL A 292 3.83 -8.20 -7.37
C VAL A 292 2.65 -8.37 -6.40
N VAL A 293 2.10 -7.26 -5.87
CA VAL A 293 0.96 -7.30 -4.94
C VAL A 293 -0.23 -7.97 -5.60
N VAL A 294 -0.63 -7.52 -6.79
CA VAL A 294 -1.81 -8.06 -7.49
C VAL A 294 -1.64 -9.56 -7.81
N ALA A 295 -0.45 -9.97 -8.27
CA ALA A 295 -0.18 -11.37 -8.57
C ALA A 295 -0.23 -12.25 -7.31
N ILE A 296 0.43 -11.84 -6.21
CA ILE A 296 0.43 -12.61 -4.97
C ILE A 296 -0.98 -12.71 -4.39
N LEU A 297 -1.75 -11.62 -4.37
CA LEU A 297 -3.13 -11.63 -3.88
C LEU A 297 -4.04 -12.54 -4.74
N ALA A 298 -3.83 -12.60 -6.05
CA ALA A 298 -4.58 -13.51 -6.93
C ALA A 298 -4.30 -14.97 -6.59
N TYR A 299 -3.04 -15.33 -6.33
CA TYR A 299 -2.69 -16.67 -5.87
C TYR A 299 -3.25 -16.95 -4.47
N PHE A 300 -3.24 -15.98 -3.55
CA PHE A 300 -3.86 -16.16 -2.24
C PHE A 300 -5.36 -16.46 -2.32
N LEU A 301 -6.08 -15.84 -3.26
CA LEU A 301 -7.48 -16.18 -3.53
C LEU A 301 -7.63 -17.61 -4.09
N LEU A 302 -6.79 -18.02 -5.05
CA LEU A 302 -6.81 -19.38 -5.62
C LEU A 302 -6.68 -20.46 -4.52
N PHE A 303 -5.76 -20.27 -3.59
CA PHE A 303 -5.48 -21.20 -2.50
C PHE A 303 -6.25 -20.88 -1.20
N SER A 304 -7.24 -19.98 -1.24
CA SER A 304 -8.02 -19.59 -0.04
C SER A 304 -8.96 -20.70 0.48
N GLY A 305 -9.23 -21.71 -0.33
CA GLY A 305 -10.25 -22.74 -0.06
C GLY A 305 -11.54 -22.59 -0.87
N PHE A 306 -11.71 -21.48 -1.61
CA PHE A 306 -12.89 -21.27 -2.47
C PHE A 306 -12.81 -22.02 -3.81
N PHE A 307 -11.72 -21.84 -4.57
CA PHE A 307 -11.57 -22.48 -5.89
C PHE A 307 -11.13 -23.93 -5.80
N ILE A 308 -10.26 -24.24 -4.83
CA ILE A 308 -9.71 -25.57 -4.60
C ILE A 308 -9.79 -25.85 -3.10
N ASN A 309 -10.56 -26.88 -2.73
CA ASN A 309 -10.66 -27.34 -1.35
C ASN A 309 -9.33 -27.89 -0.85
N ARG A 310 -9.06 -27.71 0.45
CA ARG A 310 -7.82 -28.12 1.11
C ARG A 310 -7.40 -29.56 0.77
N ASP A 311 -8.34 -30.50 0.84
CA ASP A 311 -8.06 -31.93 0.70
C ASP A 311 -7.76 -32.36 -0.76
N ARG A 312 -7.91 -31.45 -1.72
CA ARG A 312 -7.59 -31.67 -3.15
C ARG A 312 -6.28 -31.00 -3.56
N ILE A 313 -5.66 -30.22 -2.68
CA ILE A 313 -4.39 -29.55 -2.96
C ILE A 313 -3.27 -30.58 -2.85
N PRO A 314 -2.41 -30.73 -3.87
CA PRO A 314 -1.25 -31.63 -3.77
C PRO A 314 -0.32 -31.24 -2.61
N ASP A 315 0.29 -32.23 -1.96
CA ASP A 315 1.13 -32.03 -0.76
C ASP A 315 2.26 -31.02 -0.96
N TYR A 316 2.81 -30.90 -2.18
CA TYR A 316 3.87 -29.94 -2.49
C TYR A 316 3.40 -28.47 -2.59
N TRP A 317 2.09 -28.21 -2.69
CA TRP A 317 1.50 -26.86 -2.72
C TRP A 317 0.76 -26.48 -1.44
N ILE A 318 0.52 -27.43 -0.52
CA ILE A 318 -0.31 -27.19 0.67
C ILE A 318 0.23 -26.07 1.58
N TRP A 319 1.54 -25.84 1.61
CA TRP A 319 2.15 -24.75 2.37
C TRP A 319 1.64 -23.38 1.93
N PHE A 320 1.35 -23.19 0.63
CA PHE A 320 0.86 -21.93 0.10
C PHE A 320 -0.57 -21.64 0.54
N HIS A 321 -1.39 -22.69 0.74
CA HIS A 321 -2.71 -22.57 1.35
C HIS A 321 -2.63 -22.00 2.78
N TYR A 322 -1.66 -22.45 3.59
CA TYR A 322 -1.46 -21.91 4.94
C TYR A 322 -0.80 -20.53 4.96
N LEU A 323 -0.06 -20.16 3.91
CA LEU A 323 0.52 -18.83 3.73
C LEU A 323 -0.52 -17.79 3.25
N SER A 324 -1.61 -18.22 2.62
CA SER A 324 -2.64 -17.33 2.07
C SER A 324 -3.27 -16.45 3.14
N LEU A 325 -3.22 -15.13 2.92
CA LEU A 325 -3.87 -14.15 3.78
C LEU A 325 -5.41 -14.17 3.64
N VAL A 326 -5.92 -14.69 2.53
CA VAL A 326 -7.36 -14.75 2.24
C VAL A 326 -8.01 -16.00 2.86
N LYS A 327 -7.23 -17.08 3.07
CA LYS A 327 -7.73 -18.34 3.66
C LYS A 327 -8.47 -18.09 4.98
N TYR A 328 -7.77 -17.52 5.96
CA TYR A 328 -8.28 -17.38 7.32
C TYR A 328 -9.54 -16.51 7.43
N PRO A 329 -9.62 -15.31 6.83
CA PRO A 329 -10.84 -14.51 6.86
C PRO A 329 -11.99 -15.17 6.09
N TYR A 330 -11.72 -15.83 4.95
CA TYR A 330 -12.72 -16.58 4.20
C TYR A 330 -13.35 -17.69 5.06
N GLN A 331 -12.52 -18.54 5.65
CA GLN A 331 -12.96 -19.58 6.57
C GLN A 331 -13.75 -19.03 7.77
N ALA A 332 -13.30 -17.91 8.34
CA ALA A 332 -13.95 -17.31 9.50
C ALA A 332 -15.36 -16.79 9.18
N VAL A 333 -15.55 -16.15 8.03
CA VAL A 333 -16.89 -15.66 7.61
C VAL A 333 -17.83 -16.81 7.29
N LEU A 334 -17.35 -17.89 6.67
CA LEU A 334 -18.15 -19.09 6.42
C LEU A 334 -18.65 -19.71 7.73
N GLN A 335 -17.77 -19.90 8.71
CA GLN A 335 -18.16 -20.41 10.01
C GLN A 335 -19.07 -19.46 10.80
N ASN A 336 -19.03 -18.17 10.49
CA ASN A 336 -19.95 -17.20 11.09
C ASN A 336 -21.34 -17.28 10.46
N GLU A 337 -21.41 -17.47 9.14
CA GLU A 337 -22.67 -17.60 8.38
C GLU A 337 -23.40 -18.92 8.67
N PHE A 338 -22.69 -20.03 8.54
CA PHE A 338 -23.28 -21.38 8.55
C PHE A 338 -23.32 -22.03 9.95
N ARG A 339 -23.19 -21.23 11.02
CA ARG A 339 -23.18 -21.75 12.40
C ARG A 339 -24.55 -22.25 12.87
N ASP A 340 -25.62 -21.64 12.35
CA ASP A 340 -26.97 -21.93 12.82
C ASP A 340 -27.44 -23.29 12.29
N ALA A 341 -27.58 -24.25 13.20
CA ALA A 341 -28.04 -25.60 12.88
C ALA A 341 -29.53 -25.67 12.50
N THR A 342 -30.30 -24.60 12.78
CA THR A 342 -31.73 -24.55 12.47
C THR A 342 -32.00 -24.14 11.02
N ARG A 343 -31.02 -23.54 10.34
CA ARG A 343 -31.14 -23.16 8.93
C ARG A 343 -30.88 -24.37 8.03
N CYS A 344 -31.81 -24.59 7.12
CA CYS A 344 -31.75 -25.67 6.14
C CYS A 344 -31.37 -25.12 4.77
N PHE A 345 -30.35 -25.70 4.13
CA PHE A 345 -29.83 -25.22 2.85
C PHE A 345 -30.14 -26.10 1.65
N SER A 346 -30.69 -27.29 1.90
CA SER A 346 -31.24 -28.17 0.86
C SER A 346 -32.33 -29.02 1.47
N ARG A 347 -33.52 -28.96 0.87
CA ARG A 347 -34.66 -29.82 1.23
C ARG A 347 -34.69 -31.08 0.38
N GLY A 348 -35.45 -32.09 0.80
CA GLY A 348 -35.54 -33.41 0.13
C GLY A 348 -35.76 -33.35 -1.39
N VAL A 349 -36.65 -32.48 -1.88
CA VAL A 349 -36.88 -32.33 -3.33
C VAL A 349 -35.75 -31.56 -4.04
N GLU A 350 -35.10 -30.64 -3.34
CA GLU A 350 -34.02 -29.78 -3.83
C GLU A 350 -32.67 -30.50 -3.83
N MET A 351 -32.54 -31.63 -3.13
CA MET A 351 -31.34 -32.48 -3.16
C MET A 351 -30.96 -32.93 -4.58
N PHE A 352 -31.95 -33.03 -5.47
CA PHE A 352 -31.73 -33.40 -6.87
C PHE A 352 -31.33 -32.22 -7.76
N ASP A 353 -31.40 -30.98 -7.27
CA ASP A 353 -31.04 -29.81 -8.07
C ASP A 353 -29.52 -29.78 -8.30
N GLY A 354 -29.11 -29.60 -9.56
CA GLY A 354 -27.71 -29.75 -9.98
C GLY A 354 -27.31 -31.18 -10.35
N THR A 355 -28.21 -32.16 -10.24
CA THR A 355 -28.03 -33.52 -10.78
C THR A 355 -28.78 -33.69 -12.11
N PRO A 356 -28.48 -34.73 -12.92
CA PRO A 356 -29.26 -35.06 -14.12
C PRO A 356 -30.76 -35.29 -13.86
N ILE A 357 -31.14 -35.62 -12.62
CA ILE A 357 -32.52 -35.88 -12.17
C ILE A 357 -33.23 -34.55 -11.83
N GLY A 358 -32.49 -33.45 -11.68
CA GLY A 358 -33.00 -32.13 -11.30
C GLY A 358 -34.00 -31.53 -12.30
N GLY A 359 -33.92 -31.88 -13.58
CA GLY A 359 -34.86 -31.42 -14.62
C GLY A 359 -36.20 -32.17 -14.65
N LEU A 360 -36.34 -33.25 -13.88
CA LEU A 360 -37.57 -34.06 -13.87
C LEU A 360 -38.69 -33.39 -13.08
N SER A 361 -39.93 -33.77 -13.39
CA SER A 361 -41.11 -33.25 -12.70
C SER A 361 -41.08 -33.55 -11.21
N LYS A 362 -41.68 -32.65 -10.40
CA LYS A 362 -41.73 -32.79 -8.93
C LYS A 362 -42.29 -34.14 -8.48
N ALA A 363 -43.27 -34.69 -9.21
CA ALA A 363 -43.85 -35.99 -8.92
C ALA A 363 -42.83 -37.15 -9.07
N VAL A 364 -41.94 -37.08 -10.05
CA VAL A 364 -40.87 -38.08 -10.22
C VAL A 364 -39.83 -37.93 -9.12
N LYS A 365 -39.42 -36.69 -8.79
CA LYS A 365 -38.51 -36.42 -7.66
C LYS A 365 -39.05 -36.99 -6.34
N LEU A 366 -40.35 -36.83 -6.09
CA LEU A 366 -41.01 -37.39 -4.90
C LEU A 366 -40.99 -38.92 -4.86
N LYS A 367 -41.22 -39.60 -6.00
CA LYS A 367 -41.13 -41.06 -6.08
C LYS A 367 -39.71 -41.57 -5.82
N VAL A 368 -38.71 -40.88 -6.37
CA VAL A 368 -37.29 -41.20 -6.11
C VAL A 368 -36.96 -40.99 -4.64
N LEU A 369 -37.44 -39.89 -4.05
CA LEU A 369 -37.25 -39.60 -2.63
C LEU A 369 -37.90 -40.67 -1.75
N ASP A 370 -39.09 -41.15 -2.10
CA ASP A 370 -39.79 -42.23 -1.38
C ASP A 370 -39.02 -43.56 -1.46
N ALA A 371 -38.46 -43.88 -2.63
CA ALA A 371 -37.59 -45.06 -2.79
C ALA A 371 -36.32 -44.96 -1.91
N ILE A 372 -35.71 -43.77 -1.84
CA ILE A 372 -34.55 -43.49 -0.99
C ILE A 372 -34.94 -43.60 0.51
N SER A 373 -36.07 -42.99 0.89
CA SER A 373 -36.66 -43.03 2.24
C SER A 373 -36.86 -44.47 2.73
N ASN A 374 -37.45 -45.31 1.89
CA ASN A 374 -37.69 -46.74 2.18
C ASN A 374 -36.38 -47.55 2.32
N THR A 375 -35.34 -47.18 1.57
CA THR A 375 -34.05 -47.88 1.60
C THR A 375 -33.20 -47.48 2.81
N LEU A 376 -33.22 -46.19 3.19
CA LEU A 376 -32.49 -45.66 4.33
C LEU A 376 -33.19 -45.91 5.68
N GLY A 377 -34.47 -46.31 5.67
CA GLY A 377 -35.27 -46.48 6.89
C GLY A 377 -35.59 -45.16 7.59
N THR A 378 -35.50 -44.03 6.88
CA THR A 378 -35.74 -42.69 7.42
C THR A 378 -36.84 -42.00 6.62
N ASN A 379 -37.86 -41.45 7.28
CA ASN A 379 -38.98 -40.78 6.61
C ASN A 379 -38.57 -39.43 5.97
N MET A 380 -38.13 -39.47 4.71
CA MET A 380 -37.74 -38.28 3.95
C MET A 380 -38.90 -37.76 3.10
N THR A 381 -39.37 -36.56 3.45
CA THR A 381 -40.42 -35.83 2.75
C THR A 381 -39.83 -34.69 1.93
N ALA A 382 -40.67 -34.04 1.11
CA ALA A 382 -40.23 -32.89 0.30
C ALA A 382 -39.57 -31.76 1.09
N ASN A 383 -39.98 -31.57 2.34
CA ASN A 383 -39.51 -30.50 3.22
C ASN A 383 -38.50 -30.97 4.26
N THR A 384 -38.15 -32.26 4.28
CA THR A 384 -37.13 -32.77 5.19
C THR A 384 -35.81 -32.09 4.88
N CYS A 385 -35.14 -31.58 5.92
CA CYS A 385 -33.86 -30.95 5.74
C CYS A 385 -32.80 -32.01 5.48
N VAL A 386 -32.11 -31.91 4.34
CA VAL A 386 -31.06 -32.84 3.93
C VAL A 386 -29.69 -32.28 4.24
N THR A 387 -29.47 -30.99 3.94
CA THR A 387 -28.16 -30.34 4.11
C THR A 387 -28.29 -29.17 5.07
N THR A 388 -27.53 -29.23 6.17
CA THR A 388 -27.41 -28.17 7.17
C THR A 388 -26.15 -27.33 6.95
N GLY A 389 -26.00 -26.23 7.69
CA GLY A 389 -24.79 -25.40 7.62
C GLY A 389 -23.50 -26.16 7.99
N ALA A 390 -23.60 -27.12 8.92
CA ALA A 390 -22.46 -27.96 9.28
C ALA A 390 -21.99 -28.84 8.11
N ASP A 391 -22.94 -29.37 7.32
CA ASP A 391 -22.64 -30.17 6.14
C ASP A 391 -22.00 -29.32 5.05
N VAL A 392 -22.47 -28.08 4.84
CA VAL A 392 -21.85 -27.12 3.91
C VAL A 392 -20.40 -26.83 4.33
N LEU A 393 -20.14 -26.59 5.62
CA LEU A 393 -18.78 -26.35 6.12
C LEU A 393 -17.86 -27.56 5.98
N ALA A 394 -18.40 -28.77 6.17
CA ALA A 394 -17.68 -30.02 5.98
C ALA A 394 -17.31 -30.23 4.50
N GLN A 395 -18.24 -29.97 3.57
CA GLN A 395 -18.00 -30.07 2.13
C GLN A 395 -16.89 -29.11 1.64
N GLN A 396 -16.79 -27.93 2.26
CA GLN A 396 -15.74 -26.96 1.94
C GLN A 396 -14.39 -27.26 2.63
N ALA A 397 -14.31 -28.29 3.48
CA ALA A 397 -13.14 -28.62 4.31
C ALA A 397 -12.69 -27.48 5.23
N VAL A 398 -13.64 -26.72 5.78
CA VAL A 398 -13.41 -25.47 6.54
C VAL A 398 -13.49 -25.70 8.05
N THR A 399 -13.35 -26.94 8.54
CA THR A 399 -13.58 -27.33 9.94
C THR A 399 -12.31 -27.47 10.79
N ASP A 400 -11.12 -27.18 10.23
CA ASP A 400 -9.83 -27.35 10.91
C ASP A 400 -9.56 -26.35 12.04
N ILE A 401 -10.00 -25.10 11.87
CA ILE A 401 -9.69 -24.01 12.81
C ILE A 401 -10.98 -23.27 13.16
N SER A 402 -11.21 -22.94 14.43
CA SER A 402 -12.40 -22.17 14.82
C SER A 402 -12.35 -20.72 14.33
N LYS A 403 -13.51 -20.10 14.12
CA LYS A 403 -13.63 -18.73 13.62
C LYS A 403 -12.82 -17.70 14.43
N TRP A 404 -12.76 -17.87 15.75
CA TRP A 404 -11.97 -17.00 16.63
C TRP A 404 -10.46 -17.19 16.47
N LYS A 405 -10.01 -18.43 16.27
CA LYS A 405 -8.60 -18.68 15.96
C LYS A 405 -8.24 -18.11 14.59
N CYS A 406 -9.12 -18.22 13.59
CA CYS A 406 -8.91 -17.57 12.29
C CYS A 406 -8.80 -16.05 12.42
N LEU A 407 -9.68 -15.42 13.20
CA LEU A 407 -9.58 -13.99 13.49
C LEU A 407 -8.22 -13.61 14.11
N LEU A 408 -7.77 -14.37 15.12
CA LEU A 408 -6.48 -14.12 15.77
C LEU A 408 -5.29 -14.30 14.81
N VAL A 409 -5.33 -15.32 13.94
CA VAL A 409 -4.30 -15.52 12.91
C VAL A 409 -4.28 -14.36 11.93
N THR A 410 -5.44 -13.88 11.46
CA THR A 410 -5.52 -12.71 10.57
C THR A 410 -4.97 -11.44 11.25
N VAL A 411 -5.28 -11.22 12.54
CA VAL A 411 -4.70 -10.11 13.31
C VAL A 411 -3.17 -10.25 13.44
N ALA A 412 -2.69 -11.46 13.73
CA ALA A 412 -1.27 -11.76 13.87
C ALA A 412 -0.49 -11.48 12.58
N TRP A 413 -1.07 -11.75 11.40
CA TRP A 413 -0.46 -11.43 10.11
C TRP A 413 -0.11 -9.94 9.97
N GLY A 414 -1.00 -9.03 10.40
CA GLY A 414 -0.69 -7.60 10.31
C GLY A 414 0.45 -7.16 11.24
N PHE A 415 0.56 -7.74 12.44
CA PHE A 415 1.73 -7.50 13.29
C PHE A 415 3.01 -8.11 12.71
N PHE A 416 2.91 -9.33 12.17
CA PHE A 416 4.03 -10.03 11.55
C PHE A 416 4.61 -9.24 10.37
N PHE A 417 3.78 -8.74 9.45
CA PHE A 417 4.29 -7.93 8.33
C PHE A 417 4.88 -6.60 8.76
N ARG A 418 4.39 -6.00 9.85
CA ARG A 418 5.01 -4.78 10.40
C ARG A 418 6.36 -5.07 11.07
N ALA A 419 6.52 -6.22 11.69
CA ALA A 419 7.81 -6.69 12.17
C ALA A 419 8.78 -6.94 10.99
N LEU A 420 8.33 -7.57 9.90
CA LEU A 420 9.12 -7.74 8.69
C LEU A 420 9.50 -6.38 8.05
N PHE A 421 8.57 -5.45 7.97
CA PHE A 421 8.84 -4.08 7.53
C PHE A 421 9.96 -3.45 8.36
N TYR A 422 9.88 -3.53 9.69
CA TYR A 422 10.96 -3.07 10.57
C TYR A 422 12.31 -3.73 10.27
N VAL A 423 12.35 -5.05 10.07
CA VAL A 423 13.58 -5.80 9.74
C VAL A 423 14.17 -5.33 8.40
N VAL A 424 13.34 -5.15 7.37
CA VAL A 424 13.79 -4.64 6.06
C VAL A 424 14.42 -3.25 6.20
N LEU A 425 13.81 -2.36 6.99
CA LEU A 425 14.36 -1.03 7.26
C LEU A 425 15.70 -1.10 8.01
N LEU A 426 15.89 -2.06 8.92
CA LEU A 426 17.17 -2.29 9.58
C LEU A 426 18.27 -2.73 8.60
N VAL A 427 17.95 -3.67 7.71
CA VAL A 427 18.92 -4.20 6.73
C VAL A 427 19.29 -3.14 5.69
N SER A 428 18.29 -2.42 5.16
CA SER A 428 18.51 -1.41 4.12
C SER A 428 19.36 -0.22 4.61
N SER A 429 19.39 0.06 5.92
CA SER A 429 20.22 1.11 6.52
C SER A 429 21.70 0.73 6.59
N LYS A 430 22.02 -0.55 6.88
CA LYS A 430 23.40 -1.04 6.97
C LYS A 430 24.09 -1.02 5.61
N ASN A 431 23.38 -1.32 4.54
CA ASN A 431 23.94 -1.43 3.19
C ASN A 431 24.31 -0.08 2.53
N LYS A 432 23.92 1.05 3.12
CA LYS A 432 24.24 2.41 2.65
C LYS A 432 25.29 3.15 3.48
N ARG A 433 25.73 2.57 4.61
CA ARG A 433 26.83 3.12 5.44
C ARG A 433 28.20 2.53 5.09
N ARG A 434 28.22 1.50 4.24
CA ARG A 434 29.39 1.08 3.46
C ARG A 434 29.28 1.74 2.10
#